data_AF-A0A821FZN8-F1
#
_entry.id   AF-A0A821FZN8-F1
#
_cell.length_a   1.000
_cell.length_b   1.000
_cell.length_c   1.000
_cell.angle_alpha   90.00
_cell.angle_beta   90.00
_cell.angle_gamma   90.00
#
_symmetry.space_group_name_H-M   'P 1'
#
loop_
_entity.id
_entity.type
_entity.pdbx_description
1 polymer ?
#
loop_
_entity_poly.entity_id
_entity_poly.type
_entity_poly.pdbx_seq_one_letter_code
_entity_poly.pdbx_strand_id
1 'polypeptide(L)'
;MNNVSIQLGNLTWSDRSFLPRAVDISQDLFVVVLGFVGDPSSNYTPCAYLLSRSGSNFTVHDTWMYMPPTATSWQASLTNWDADIYLAKHDMSVSINDAKSQVLLGIQITNTIILLDISRTTLKFILPSQSLSNGKAIGMGKAVGWLNNNVTVILVNTYSLSYIWSASQVFTYYVGVNNSFATKSIIPNAQQTLAPEFGPILISLVVTKSGIVIMLDSKGDTYILLPSPPGTFADSSTKLVSSFLPCIGGSYNSQYDIQPCSLCPQGSSTNGSTGQTSCVSCESDAFCPLGSAFGNISSSSLLLTSVNQARAYPLSPKSVRFDNILMENMFVISASSSHRCVALSPFFWSLIIMALGIVIVFVMIVLKYCVPHPQGKKTHQQIKRFFVHIDLVGEGELWIGGIVSFAILFLCISAYVFSGAYYRRYPIENSSGNLAFGCHPTLTNAQFSSGLMSLMIPPNDDELPIFELLDTQSFTLNIDFVNTLFACTDVSVTQIKDKKLPMPISSCTESNGSLSLSVLLPSHGIHLQFLLVGINTIGGIRLALQGPGTA
;
A
#
# COMPACT_ATOMS: atom_id res chain seq x y z
N MET A 1 -17.31 -31.73 50.38
CA MET A 1 -18.44 -32.19 49.55
C MET A 1 -19.44 -31.04 49.51
N ASN A 2 -19.31 -30.13 48.55
CA ASN A 2 -20.20 -28.97 48.46
C ASN A 2 -21.32 -29.35 47.51
N ASN A 3 -22.45 -29.79 48.06
CA ASN A 3 -23.66 -30.03 47.27
C ASN A 3 -24.23 -28.68 46.84
N VAL A 4 -24.37 -28.48 45.52
CA VAL A 4 -25.10 -27.33 44.96
C VAL A 4 -26.56 -27.72 44.86
N SER A 5 -27.46 -26.91 45.42
CA SER A 5 -28.90 -27.19 45.45
C SER A 5 -29.69 -26.17 44.65
N ILE A 6 -30.79 -26.58 44.03
CA ILE A 6 -31.71 -25.65 43.35
C ILE A 6 -32.76 -25.19 44.36
N GLN A 7 -32.80 -23.90 44.68
CA GLN A 7 -33.91 -23.30 45.42
C GLN A 7 -34.60 -22.27 44.52
N LEU A 8 -35.90 -22.46 44.30
CA LEU A 8 -36.75 -21.54 43.51
C LEU A 8 -36.19 -21.23 42.10
N GLY A 9 -35.54 -22.21 41.46
CA GLY A 9 -34.94 -22.06 40.13
C GLY A 9 -33.51 -21.49 40.12
N ASN A 10 -32.97 -21.09 41.27
CA ASN A 10 -31.59 -20.60 41.39
C ASN A 10 -30.65 -21.68 41.94
N LEU A 11 -29.45 -21.78 41.35
CA LEU A 11 -28.34 -22.56 41.89
C LEU A 11 -27.85 -21.88 43.17
N THR A 12 -28.10 -22.51 44.31
CA THR A 12 -27.63 -22.06 45.62
C THR A 12 -26.43 -22.89 46.03
N TRP A 13 -25.31 -22.20 46.26
CA TRP A 13 -24.08 -22.77 46.78
C TRP A 13 -24.18 -22.79 48.31
N SER A 14 -23.72 -23.86 48.94
CA SER A 14 -23.72 -23.98 50.40
C SER A 14 -22.84 -22.93 51.10
N ASP A 15 -21.98 -22.26 50.34
CA ASP A 15 -21.05 -21.24 50.80
C ASP A 15 -21.28 -19.94 50.01
N ARG A 16 -21.34 -18.80 50.71
CA ARG A 16 -21.57 -17.46 50.10
C ARG A 16 -20.40 -16.98 49.23
N SER A 17 -19.39 -17.81 49.08
CA SER A 17 -18.11 -17.50 48.47
C SER A 17 -18.09 -17.62 46.95
N PHE A 18 -19.11 -18.19 46.30
CA PHE A 18 -19.14 -18.31 44.83
C PHE A 18 -20.27 -17.50 44.17
N LEU A 19 -19.88 -16.70 43.18
CA LEU A 19 -20.75 -15.84 42.40
C LEU A 19 -20.84 -16.37 40.96
N PRO A 20 -21.88 -17.15 40.59
CA PRO A 20 -22.02 -17.67 39.25
C PRO A 20 -22.28 -16.55 38.24
N ARG A 21 -21.61 -16.61 37.08
CA ARG A 21 -21.71 -15.59 36.02
C ARG A 21 -22.14 -16.18 34.68
N ALA A 22 -21.71 -17.40 34.36
CA ALA A 22 -22.08 -18.08 33.14
C ALA A 22 -22.23 -19.58 33.36
N VAL A 23 -23.09 -20.22 32.57
CA VAL A 23 -23.33 -21.66 32.62
C VAL A 23 -23.55 -22.20 31.21
N ASP A 24 -23.00 -23.37 30.95
CA ASP A 24 -23.35 -24.16 29.77
C ASP A 24 -23.50 -25.64 30.15
N ILE A 25 -24.35 -26.34 29.41
CA ILE A 25 -24.78 -27.71 29.71
C ILE A 25 -24.49 -28.58 28.49
N SER A 26 -23.67 -29.61 28.68
CA SER A 26 -23.40 -30.61 27.65
C SER A 26 -24.60 -31.52 27.43
N GLN A 27 -24.67 -32.11 26.23
CA GLN A 27 -25.62 -33.19 25.92
C GLN A 27 -25.51 -34.39 26.85
N ASP A 28 -24.31 -34.67 27.37
CA ASP A 28 -24.06 -35.77 28.31
C ASP A 28 -24.32 -35.38 29.77
N LEU A 29 -25.05 -34.29 30.00
CA LEU A 29 -25.53 -33.80 31.29
C LEU A 29 -24.42 -33.42 32.30
N PHE A 30 -23.18 -33.23 31.83
CA PHE A 30 -22.22 -32.44 32.59
C PHE A 30 -22.45 -30.96 32.37
N VAL A 31 -22.23 -30.17 33.42
CA VAL A 31 -22.49 -28.74 33.45
C VAL A 31 -21.21 -28.03 33.81
N VAL A 32 -20.88 -26.97 33.09
CA VAL A 32 -19.78 -26.08 33.46
C VAL A 32 -20.36 -24.76 33.92
N VAL A 33 -20.04 -24.38 35.16
CA VAL A 33 -20.42 -23.08 35.74
C VAL A 33 -19.17 -22.26 35.94
N LEU A 34 -19.13 -21.09 35.33
CA LEU A 34 -18.05 -20.12 35.43
C LEU A 34 -18.51 -18.94 36.30
N GLY A 35 -17.64 -18.49 37.20
CA GLY A 35 -17.95 -17.43 38.15
C GLY A 35 -16.73 -16.95 38.91
N PHE A 36 -16.97 -16.29 40.03
CA PHE A 36 -15.92 -15.82 40.94
C PHE A 36 -16.00 -16.52 42.28
N VAL A 37 -14.86 -16.97 42.82
CA VAL A 37 -14.73 -17.41 44.22
C VAL A 37 -14.05 -16.30 45.03
N GLY A 38 -14.60 -15.92 46.17
CA GLY A 38 -14.04 -14.92 47.07
C GLY A 38 -15.07 -14.39 48.08
N ASP A 39 -14.63 -13.42 48.87
CA ASP A 39 -15.42 -12.67 49.85
C ASP A 39 -15.13 -11.17 49.64
N PRO A 40 -16.07 -10.23 49.90
CA PRO A 40 -15.83 -8.78 49.84
C PRO A 40 -14.55 -8.26 50.56
N SER A 41 -14.05 -8.99 51.56
CA SER A 41 -12.80 -8.74 52.29
C SER A 41 -11.52 -9.24 51.60
N SER A 42 -11.65 -9.94 50.47
CA SER A 42 -10.58 -10.59 49.71
C SER A 42 -10.76 -10.39 48.20
N ASN A 43 -9.69 -10.55 47.41
CA ASN A 43 -9.82 -10.46 45.96
C ASN A 43 -10.61 -11.66 45.40
N TYR A 44 -11.66 -11.38 44.63
CA TYR A 44 -12.38 -12.42 43.89
C TYR A 44 -11.52 -13.00 42.76
N THR A 45 -11.49 -14.34 42.67
CA THR A 45 -10.73 -15.08 41.68
C THR A 45 -11.66 -15.80 40.71
N PRO A 46 -11.50 -15.63 39.38
CA PRO A 46 -12.27 -16.39 38.40
C PRO A 46 -12.08 -17.91 38.57
N CYS A 47 -13.18 -18.65 38.53
CA CYS A 47 -13.20 -20.08 38.77
C CYS A 47 -14.29 -20.76 37.94
N ALA A 48 -13.99 -21.95 37.42
CA ALA A 48 -14.94 -22.82 36.72
C ALA A 48 -15.12 -24.14 37.48
N TYR A 49 -16.37 -24.55 37.66
CA TYR A 49 -16.74 -25.84 38.22
C TYR A 49 -17.24 -26.78 37.12
N LEU A 50 -16.75 -28.01 37.15
CA LEU A 50 -17.29 -29.12 36.37
C LEU A 50 -18.22 -29.93 37.26
N LEU A 51 -19.50 -29.96 36.89
CA LEU A 51 -20.58 -30.61 37.62
C LEU A 51 -21.15 -31.75 36.79
N SER A 52 -21.72 -32.76 37.45
CA SER A 52 -22.69 -33.66 36.81
C SER A 52 -24.02 -33.60 37.51
N ARG A 53 -25.11 -33.81 36.75
CA ARG A 53 -26.45 -33.88 37.31
C ARG A 53 -26.85 -35.33 37.61
N SER A 54 -27.26 -35.60 38.84
CA SER A 54 -27.93 -36.84 39.23
C SER A 54 -29.27 -36.50 39.89
N GLY A 55 -30.37 -36.69 39.16
CA GLY A 55 -31.70 -36.26 39.59
C GLY A 55 -31.82 -34.73 39.68
N SER A 56 -32.13 -34.22 40.88
CA SER A 56 -32.19 -32.78 41.21
C SER A 56 -30.90 -32.21 41.80
N ASN A 57 -29.90 -33.06 42.05
CA ASN A 57 -28.67 -32.66 42.73
C ASN A 57 -27.52 -32.54 41.73
N PHE A 58 -26.66 -31.55 41.96
CA PHE A 58 -25.41 -31.38 41.21
C PHE A 58 -24.22 -31.78 42.08
N THR A 59 -23.34 -32.61 41.52
CA THR A 59 -22.10 -33.03 42.16
C THR A 59 -20.92 -32.35 41.47
N VAL A 60 -20.10 -31.63 42.24
CA VAL A 60 -18.83 -31.05 41.77
C VAL A 60 -17.80 -32.16 41.61
N HIS A 61 -17.26 -32.32 40.41
CA HIS A 61 -16.20 -33.29 40.10
C HIS A 61 -14.81 -32.67 40.07
N ASP A 62 -14.72 -31.47 39.50
CA ASP A 62 -13.44 -30.78 39.35
C ASP A 62 -13.61 -29.27 39.38
N THR A 63 -12.52 -28.57 39.66
CA THR A 63 -12.48 -27.11 39.81
C THR A 63 -11.24 -26.57 39.12
N TRP A 64 -11.45 -25.61 38.21
CA TRP A 64 -10.38 -24.84 37.60
C TRP A 64 -10.38 -23.42 38.18
N MET A 65 -9.20 -22.90 38.52
CA MET A 65 -9.02 -21.53 39.01
C MET A 65 -8.07 -20.78 38.10
N TYR A 66 -8.41 -19.52 37.79
CA TYR A 66 -7.54 -18.67 37.00
C TYR A 66 -6.29 -18.30 37.78
N MET A 67 -5.13 -18.55 37.17
CA MET A 67 -3.84 -18.04 37.63
C MET A 67 -3.31 -17.08 36.58
N PRO A 68 -2.99 -15.82 36.93
CA PRO A 68 -2.43 -14.88 35.97
C PRO A 68 -1.09 -15.39 35.43
N PRO A 69 -0.74 -15.10 34.17
CA PRO A 69 0.47 -15.64 33.54
C PRO A 69 1.76 -15.34 34.31
N THR A 70 1.84 -14.15 34.91
CA THR A 70 2.92 -13.76 35.84
C THR A 70 2.37 -12.89 36.96
N ALA A 71 3.04 -12.91 38.12
CA ALA A 71 2.70 -12.05 39.26
C ALA A 71 2.84 -10.54 38.98
N THR A 72 3.55 -10.17 37.90
CA THR A 72 3.77 -8.78 37.47
C THR A 72 2.92 -8.39 36.25
N SER A 73 2.09 -9.30 35.75
CA SER A 73 1.19 -9.00 34.65
C SER A 73 0.18 -7.94 35.07
N TRP A 74 -0.27 -7.09 34.14
CA TRP A 74 -1.33 -6.13 34.44
C TRP A 74 -2.63 -6.86 34.84
N GLN A 75 -2.83 -8.09 34.36
CA GLN A 75 -3.93 -8.96 34.81
C GLN A 75 -3.83 -9.33 36.29
N ALA A 76 -2.62 -9.52 36.83
CA ALA A 76 -2.41 -9.75 38.26
C ALA A 76 -2.67 -8.49 39.11
N SER A 77 -2.66 -7.30 38.48
CA SER A 77 -2.94 -6.01 39.12
C SER A 77 -4.43 -5.63 39.08
N LEU A 78 -5.27 -6.40 38.40
CA LEU A 78 -6.72 -6.18 38.37
C LEU A 78 -7.33 -6.59 39.71
N THR A 79 -7.94 -5.63 40.41
CA THR A 79 -8.68 -5.89 41.64
C THR A 79 -10.13 -6.21 41.30
N ASN A 80 -10.62 -7.34 41.79
CA ASN A 80 -12.00 -7.79 41.56
C ASN A 80 -12.86 -7.67 42.82
N TRP A 81 -12.47 -6.81 43.78
CA TRP A 81 -13.15 -6.69 45.08
C TRP A 81 -14.65 -6.37 45.01
N ASP A 82 -15.12 -5.80 43.89
CA ASP A 82 -16.51 -5.44 43.62
C ASP A 82 -17.23 -6.43 42.70
N ALA A 83 -16.73 -7.66 42.57
CA ALA A 83 -17.32 -8.69 41.72
C ALA A 83 -18.68 -9.19 42.23
N ASP A 84 -19.15 -8.79 43.40
CA ASP A 84 -20.51 -8.99 43.91
C ASP A 84 -21.53 -8.01 43.32
N ILE A 85 -21.07 -6.85 42.83
CA ILE A 85 -21.91 -5.87 42.13
C ILE A 85 -21.91 -6.18 40.63
N TYR A 86 -23.08 -6.05 39.99
CA TYR A 86 -23.16 -6.18 38.53
C TYR A 86 -22.44 -5.02 37.85
N LEU A 87 -21.37 -5.35 37.13
CA LEU A 87 -20.65 -4.44 36.25
C LEU A 87 -20.27 -5.20 34.97
N ALA A 88 -20.40 -4.56 33.81
CA ALA A 88 -20.11 -5.19 32.53
C ALA A 88 -18.67 -5.72 32.42
N LYS A 89 -17.72 -5.20 33.20
CA LYS A 89 -16.34 -5.73 33.27
C LYS A 89 -16.28 -7.15 33.82
N HIS A 90 -17.24 -7.56 34.66
CA HIS A 90 -17.32 -8.87 35.31
C HIS A 90 -18.10 -9.90 34.51
N ASP A 91 -18.57 -9.56 33.32
CA ASP A 91 -19.24 -10.51 32.44
C ASP A 91 -18.28 -11.65 32.07
N MET A 92 -18.83 -12.85 32.09
CA MET A 92 -18.13 -14.09 31.76
C MET A 92 -19.00 -14.87 30.78
N SER A 93 -18.37 -15.76 30.03
CA SER A 93 -19.08 -16.64 29.11
C SER A 93 -18.45 -18.01 29.09
N VAL A 94 -19.26 -19.03 28.84
CA VAL A 94 -18.81 -20.41 28.71
C VAL A 94 -19.51 -21.04 27.51
N SER A 95 -18.77 -21.85 26.75
CA SER A 95 -19.33 -22.65 25.68
C SER A 95 -18.63 -24.01 25.55
N ILE A 96 -19.41 -25.08 25.55
CA ILE A 96 -18.97 -26.46 25.47
C ILE A 96 -19.06 -26.95 24.02
N ASN A 97 -17.96 -27.50 23.53
CA ASN A 97 -17.91 -28.27 22.29
C ASN A 97 -18.01 -29.75 22.65
N ASP A 98 -19.23 -30.27 22.59
CA ASP A 98 -19.52 -31.67 22.90
C ASP A 98 -18.65 -32.63 22.07
N ALA A 99 -18.51 -32.39 20.76
CA ALA A 99 -17.85 -33.31 19.85
C ALA A 99 -16.36 -33.52 20.18
N LYS A 100 -15.68 -32.50 20.70
CA LYS A 100 -14.26 -32.59 21.09
C LYS A 100 -14.03 -32.65 22.60
N SER A 101 -15.08 -32.57 23.42
CA SER A 101 -14.96 -32.43 24.87
C SER A 101 -14.14 -31.20 25.28
N GLN A 102 -14.31 -30.09 24.57
CA GLN A 102 -13.57 -28.86 24.81
C GLN A 102 -14.48 -27.79 25.39
N VAL A 103 -13.95 -26.90 26.22
CA VAL A 103 -14.69 -25.80 26.82
C VAL A 103 -13.94 -24.51 26.63
N LEU A 104 -14.66 -23.51 26.12
CA LEU A 104 -14.21 -22.13 26.06
C LEU A 104 -14.75 -21.39 27.27
N LEU A 105 -13.85 -20.69 27.97
CA LEU A 105 -14.17 -19.78 29.05
C LEU A 105 -13.73 -18.37 28.62
N GLY A 106 -14.68 -17.46 28.47
CA GLY A 106 -14.41 -16.05 28.26
C GLY A 106 -14.45 -15.29 29.58
N ILE A 107 -13.36 -14.61 29.94
CA ILE A 107 -13.26 -13.82 31.17
C ILE A 107 -12.88 -12.39 30.80
N GLN A 108 -13.90 -11.54 30.66
CA GLN A 108 -13.75 -10.21 30.07
C GLN A 108 -12.75 -9.31 30.80
N ILE A 109 -12.79 -9.30 32.14
CA ILE A 109 -11.90 -8.47 32.96
C ILE A 109 -10.42 -8.79 32.72
N THR A 110 -10.10 -10.08 32.52
CA THR A 110 -8.73 -10.55 32.25
C THR A 110 -8.31 -10.39 30.80
N ASN A 111 -9.23 -9.96 29.93
CA ASN A 111 -9.03 -9.89 28.48
C ASN A 111 -8.45 -11.20 27.91
N THR A 112 -8.95 -12.33 28.40
CA THR A 112 -8.41 -13.65 28.10
C THR A 112 -9.53 -14.64 27.86
N ILE A 113 -9.31 -15.50 26.88
CA ILE A 113 -10.16 -16.66 26.59
C ILE A 113 -9.34 -17.90 26.83
N ILE A 114 -9.93 -18.85 27.52
CA ILE A 114 -9.26 -20.04 28.00
C ILE A 114 -9.95 -21.24 27.39
N LEU A 115 -9.15 -22.09 26.75
CA LEU A 115 -9.59 -23.37 26.20
C LEU A 115 -9.12 -24.48 27.12
N LEU A 116 -10.08 -25.24 27.64
CA LEU A 116 -9.87 -26.42 28.48
C LEU A 116 -10.35 -27.67 27.76
N ASP A 117 -9.55 -28.72 27.81
CA ASP A 117 -10.00 -30.06 27.41
C ASP A 117 -10.65 -30.76 28.63
N ILE A 118 -11.69 -31.55 28.41
CA ILE A 118 -12.38 -32.32 29.46
C ILE A 118 -12.19 -33.81 29.22
N SER A 119 -11.69 -34.51 30.24
CA SER A 119 -11.73 -35.97 30.28
C SER A 119 -13.14 -36.43 30.62
N ARG A 120 -13.87 -36.95 29.62
CA ARG A 120 -15.23 -37.48 29.81
C ARG A 120 -15.30 -38.68 30.76
N THR A 121 -14.23 -39.48 30.84
CA THR A 121 -14.20 -40.69 31.67
C THR A 121 -14.02 -40.37 33.15
N THR A 122 -13.17 -39.40 33.46
CA THR A 122 -12.84 -39.01 34.84
C THR A 122 -13.57 -37.76 35.29
N LEU A 123 -14.28 -37.06 34.39
CA LEU A 123 -14.90 -35.75 34.60
C LEU A 123 -13.93 -34.76 35.25
N LYS A 124 -12.81 -34.51 34.57
CA LYS A 124 -11.77 -33.57 35.00
C LYS A 124 -11.35 -32.64 33.88
N PHE A 125 -10.95 -31.43 34.24
CA PHE A 125 -10.25 -30.52 33.35
C PHE A 125 -8.83 -31.04 33.11
N ILE A 126 -8.45 -31.12 31.84
CA ILE A 126 -7.11 -31.52 31.41
C ILE A 126 -6.29 -30.24 31.22
N LEU A 127 -5.12 -30.20 31.85
CA LEU A 127 -4.11 -29.14 31.69
C LEU A 127 -2.99 -29.63 30.77
N PRO A 128 -2.36 -28.75 29.96
CA PRO A 128 -2.39 -27.29 30.04
C PRO A 128 -3.59 -26.63 29.33
N SER A 129 -4.05 -25.51 29.89
CA SER A 129 -5.02 -24.63 29.25
C SER A 129 -4.34 -23.74 28.22
N GLN A 130 -4.92 -23.60 27.02
CA GLN A 130 -4.47 -22.58 26.06
C GLN A 130 -5.21 -21.27 26.33
N SER A 131 -4.49 -20.15 26.27
CA SER A 131 -5.07 -18.83 26.51
C SER A 131 -4.83 -17.91 25.32
N LEU A 132 -5.89 -17.22 24.88
CA LEU A 132 -5.82 -16.16 23.88
C LEU A 132 -6.06 -14.82 24.56
N SER A 133 -5.16 -13.85 24.38
CA SER A 133 -5.31 -12.49 24.91
C SER A 133 -5.09 -11.46 23.80
N ASN A 134 -5.92 -10.40 23.79
CA ASN A 134 -5.87 -9.33 22.78
C ASN A 134 -4.91 -8.18 23.18
N GLY A 135 -3.89 -8.46 24.01
CA GLY A 135 -2.96 -7.44 24.49
C GLY A 135 -3.59 -6.48 25.51
N LYS A 136 -3.33 -5.16 25.36
CA LYS A 136 -3.69 -4.12 26.35
C LYS A 136 -5.12 -3.57 26.26
N ALA A 137 -5.89 -3.95 25.25
CA ALA A 137 -7.29 -3.52 25.12
C ALA A 137 -8.19 -4.47 25.93
N ILE A 138 -8.97 -3.96 26.87
CA ILE A 138 -9.89 -4.77 27.70
C ILE A 138 -11.16 -5.08 26.89
N GLY A 139 -11.73 -6.28 27.07
CA GLY A 139 -13.08 -6.61 26.58
C GLY A 139 -13.22 -7.90 25.78
N MET A 140 -12.16 -8.68 25.62
CA MET A 140 -12.19 -9.99 24.96
C MET A 140 -12.86 -11.05 25.85
N GLY A 141 -13.78 -11.84 25.27
CA GLY A 141 -14.40 -12.97 25.96
C GLY A 141 -15.69 -12.62 26.71
N LYS A 142 -16.34 -11.50 26.37
CA LYS A 142 -17.67 -11.17 26.89
C LYS A 142 -18.69 -12.26 26.59
N ALA A 143 -18.64 -12.75 25.36
CA ALA A 143 -19.42 -13.88 24.89
C ALA A 143 -18.53 -14.77 24.01
N VAL A 144 -18.68 -16.08 24.17
CA VAL A 144 -17.98 -17.10 23.38
C VAL A 144 -18.99 -18.14 22.92
N GLY A 145 -18.77 -18.72 21.76
CA GLY A 145 -19.59 -19.82 21.25
C GLY A 145 -18.89 -20.62 20.16
N TRP A 146 -19.27 -21.87 20.01
CA TRP A 146 -18.80 -22.74 18.93
C TRP A 146 -19.74 -22.69 17.74
N LEU A 147 -19.24 -22.30 16.57
CA LEU A 147 -19.99 -22.43 15.30
C LEU A 147 -19.99 -23.87 14.81
N ASN A 148 -18.84 -24.52 14.95
CA ASN A 148 -18.62 -25.92 14.63
C ASN A 148 -17.45 -26.44 15.47
N ASN A 149 -17.01 -27.67 15.23
CA ASN A 149 -15.99 -28.33 16.05
C ASN A 149 -14.61 -27.64 16.07
N ASN A 150 -14.33 -26.77 15.08
CA ASN A 150 -13.02 -26.12 14.91
C ASN A 150 -13.13 -24.59 14.85
N VAL A 151 -14.32 -24.01 14.80
CA VAL A 151 -14.51 -22.57 14.62
C VAL A 151 -15.31 -22.01 15.78
N THR A 152 -14.75 -20.97 16.38
CA THR A 152 -15.33 -20.28 17.54
C THR A 152 -15.67 -18.85 17.16
N VAL A 153 -16.65 -18.30 17.86
CA VAL A 153 -17.07 -16.91 17.76
C VAL A 153 -16.85 -16.28 19.11
N ILE A 154 -16.25 -15.10 19.10
CA ILE A 154 -15.82 -14.38 20.27
C ILE A 154 -16.27 -12.93 20.12
N LEU A 155 -17.06 -12.47 21.07
CA LEU A 155 -17.38 -11.05 21.18
C LEU A 155 -16.22 -10.32 21.88
N VAL A 156 -15.69 -9.31 21.20
CA VAL A 156 -14.64 -8.42 21.71
C VAL A 156 -15.19 -7.01 21.79
N ASN A 157 -15.27 -6.50 23.01
CA ASN A 157 -15.63 -5.12 23.26
C ASN A 157 -14.36 -4.27 23.39
N THR A 158 -14.46 -3.01 23.00
CA THR A 158 -13.40 -2.02 23.24
C THR A 158 -13.82 -1.16 24.43
N TYR A 159 -13.04 -1.22 25.51
CA TYR A 159 -13.22 -0.36 26.69
C TYR A 159 -12.08 0.66 26.81
N SER A 160 -12.42 1.85 27.31
CA SER A 160 -11.42 2.78 27.83
C SER A 160 -10.84 2.29 29.17
N LEU A 161 -9.75 2.90 29.64
CA LEU A 161 -9.17 2.61 30.96
C LEU A 161 -10.15 2.91 32.12
N SER A 162 -11.16 3.74 31.86
CA SER A 162 -12.26 4.03 32.80
C SER A 162 -13.46 3.09 32.61
N TYR A 163 -13.30 2.00 31.86
CA TYR A 163 -14.35 1.02 31.52
C TYR A 163 -15.55 1.61 30.79
N ILE A 164 -15.34 2.67 30.01
CA ILE A 164 -16.37 3.22 29.12
C ILE A 164 -16.30 2.46 27.80
N TRP A 165 -17.42 1.88 27.39
CA TRP A 165 -17.54 1.06 26.20
C TRP A 165 -17.70 1.94 24.95
N SER A 166 -16.84 1.75 23.94
CA SER A 166 -16.83 2.56 22.73
C SER A 166 -17.28 1.83 21.47
N ALA A 167 -16.96 0.54 21.33
CA ALA A 167 -17.30 -0.26 20.15
C ALA A 167 -17.27 -1.77 20.45
N SER A 168 -17.86 -2.56 19.56
CA SER A 168 -17.84 -4.03 19.61
C SER A 168 -17.56 -4.64 18.26
N GLN A 169 -16.84 -5.76 18.28
CA GLN A 169 -16.55 -6.56 17.10
C GLN A 169 -16.68 -8.04 17.45
N VAL A 170 -17.16 -8.82 16.49
CA VAL A 170 -17.29 -10.27 16.61
C VAL A 170 -16.16 -10.90 15.83
N PHE A 171 -15.25 -11.55 16.53
CA PHE A 171 -14.14 -12.27 15.94
C PHE A 171 -14.52 -13.73 15.77
N THR A 172 -14.08 -14.32 14.68
CA THR A 172 -14.14 -15.76 14.50
C THR A 172 -12.74 -16.34 14.42
N TYR A 173 -12.53 -17.45 15.12
CA TYR A 173 -11.22 -18.10 15.20
C TYR A 173 -11.31 -19.55 14.78
N TYR A 174 -10.30 -20.00 14.06
CA TYR A 174 -10.03 -21.42 13.85
C TYR A 174 -9.17 -21.95 14.99
N VAL A 175 -9.62 -23.02 15.63
CA VAL A 175 -8.92 -23.77 16.68
C VAL A 175 -8.26 -24.99 16.02
N GLY A 176 -6.94 -24.89 15.85
CA GLY A 176 -6.12 -25.90 15.19
C GLY A 176 -5.88 -27.16 16.02
N VAL A 177 -5.13 -28.11 15.44
CA VAL A 177 -4.81 -29.42 16.07
C VAL A 177 -4.01 -29.29 17.36
N ASN A 178 -3.24 -28.20 17.50
CA ASN A 178 -2.47 -27.89 18.72
C ASN A 178 -3.21 -26.95 19.67
N ASN A 179 -4.55 -26.85 19.56
CA ASN A 179 -5.37 -25.91 20.32
C ASN A 179 -4.93 -24.43 20.16
N SER A 180 -4.30 -24.10 19.04
CA SER A 180 -3.90 -22.74 18.69
C SER A 180 -5.06 -21.99 18.03
N PHE A 181 -5.20 -20.71 18.36
CA PHE A 181 -6.19 -19.82 17.77
C PHE A 181 -5.61 -19.08 16.57
N ALA A 182 -6.27 -19.17 15.42
CA ALA A 182 -5.96 -18.35 14.25
C ALA A 182 -7.20 -17.55 13.85
N THR A 183 -7.08 -16.22 13.75
CA THR A 183 -8.20 -15.36 13.33
C THR A 183 -8.65 -15.73 11.93
N LYS A 184 -9.94 -16.05 11.75
CA LYS A 184 -10.55 -16.38 10.47
C LYS A 184 -11.24 -15.16 9.85
N SER A 185 -12.05 -14.44 10.63
CA SER A 185 -12.71 -13.21 10.19
C SER A 185 -13.13 -12.32 11.36
N ILE A 186 -13.54 -11.09 11.04
CA ILE A 186 -14.06 -10.09 11.98
C ILE A 186 -15.38 -9.58 11.40
N ILE A 187 -16.40 -9.38 12.23
CA ILE A 187 -17.70 -8.84 11.85
C ILE A 187 -17.97 -7.59 12.72
N PRO A 188 -18.37 -6.45 12.12
CA PRO A 188 -18.55 -6.23 10.68
C PRO A 188 -17.23 -6.18 9.90
N ASN A 189 -17.30 -6.47 8.59
CA ASN A 189 -16.22 -6.29 7.62
C ASN A 189 -16.76 -5.73 6.29
N ALA A 190 -15.89 -5.58 5.29
CA ALA A 190 -16.26 -5.01 3.99
C ALA A 190 -17.37 -5.80 3.27
N GLN A 191 -17.43 -7.13 3.43
CA GLN A 191 -18.49 -7.97 2.86
C GLN A 191 -19.69 -8.06 3.78
N GLN A 192 -19.46 -8.21 5.09
CA GLN A 192 -20.50 -8.42 6.09
C GLN A 192 -20.70 -7.15 6.90
N THR A 193 -21.52 -6.26 6.36
CA THR A 193 -21.87 -5.00 7.04
C THR A 193 -23.06 -5.23 7.96
N LEU A 194 -23.21 -4.37 8.98
CA LEU A 194 -24.37 -4.38 9.85
C LEU A 194 -25.36 -3.32 9.38
N ALA A 195 -26.67 -3.58 9.55
CA ALA A 195 -27.71 -2.64 9.20
C ALA A 195 -27.49 -1.27 9.91
N PRO A 196 -27.77 -0.13 9.26
CA PRO A 196 -27.54 1.20 9.85
C PRO A 196 -28.30 1.47 11.15
N GLU A 197 -29.41 0.76 11.34
CA GLU A 197 -30.25 0.83 12.54
C GLU A 197 -29.53 0.24 13.76
N PHE A 198 -28.65 -0.73 13.53
CA PHE A 198 -27.93 -1.49 14.56
C PHE A 198 -26.83 -0.64 15.22
N GLY A 199 -26.81 -0.63 16.54
CA GLY A 199 -25.87 0.12 17.35
C GLY A 199 -24.42 -0.40 17.25
N PRO A 200 -23.41 0.45 17.48
CA PRO A 200 -21.99 0.06 17.42
C PRO A 200 -21.52 -0.82 18.60
N ILE A 201 -22.42 -1.11 19.54
CA ILE A 201 -22.15 -1.67 20.86
C ILE A 201 -23.01 -2.93 21.02
N LEU A 202 -22.37 -4.09 21.18
CA LEU A 202 -23.01 -5.41 21.28
C LEU A 202 -23.11 -5.91 22.73
N ILE A 203 -24.32 -5.91 23.30
CA ILE A 203 -24.58 -6.34 24.67
C ILE A 203 -24.31 -7.83 24.84
N SER A 204 -24.81 -8.65 23.93
CA SER A 204 -24.74 -10.11 24.04
C SER A 204 -24.58 -10.77 22.69
N LEU A 205 -24.02 -11.98 22.71
CA LEU A 205 -23.89 -12.86 21.57
C LEU A 205 -24.22 -14.28 21.99
N VAL A 206 -25.07 -14.95 21.23
CA VAL A 206 -25.45 -16.35 21.44
C VAL A 206 -25.19 -17.12 20.15
N VAL A 207 -24.53 -18.27 20.26
CA VAL A 207 -24.33 -19.20 19.14
C VAL A 207 -25.19 -20.42 19.36
N THR A 208 -26.05 -20.72 18.39
CA THR A 208 -26.89 -21.92 18.41
C THR A 208 -26.11 -23.14 17.94
N LYS A 209 -26.57 -24.35 18.29
CA LYS A 209 -26.02 -25.61 17.79
C LYS A 209 -26.04 -25.73 16.25
N SER A 210 -26.97 -25.04 15.59
CA SER A 210 -27.07 -24.95 14.13
C SER A 210 -26.08 -23.95 13.49
N GLY A 211 -25.21 -23.30 14.27
CA GLY A 211 -24.25 -22.32 13.77
C GLY A 211 -24.85 -20.94 13.47
N ILE A 212 -26.08 -20.67 13.91
CA ILE A 212 -26.70 -19.34 13.85
C ILE A 212 -26.11 -18.48 14.97
N VAL A 213 -25.70 -17.26 14.66
CA VAL A 213 -25.21 -16.29 15.63
C VAL A 213 -26.26 -15.21 15.82
N ILE A 214 -26.69 -15.02 17.06
CA ILE A 214 -27.65 -14.00 17.46
C ILE A 214 -26.90 -12.96 18.28
N MET A 215 -27.02 -11.69 17.90
CA MET A 215 -26.41 -10.56 18.58
C MET A 215 -27.48 -9.61 19.09
N LEU A 216 -27.28 -9.04 20.27
CA LEU A 216 -28.13 -8.01 20.84
C LEU A 216 -27.32 -6.73 20.99
N ASP A 217 -27.80 -5.61 20.47
CA ASP A 217 -27.11 -4.31 20.58
C ASP A 217 -27.53 -3.50 21.81
N SER A 218 -26.96 -2.31 21.95
CA SER A 218 -27.28 -1.36 23.02
C SER A 218 -28.61 -0.63 22.90
N LYS A 219 -29.26 -0.68 21.73
CA LYS A 219 -30.59 -0.11 21.50
C LYS A 219 -31.71 -1.11 21.79
N GLY A 220 -31.37 -2.38 21.97
CA GLY A 220 -32.31 -3.47 22.17
C GLY A 220 -32.67 -4.20 20.87
N ASP A 221 -32.02 -3.87 19.77
CA ASP A 221 -32.21 -4.52 18.48
C ASP A 221 -31.46 -5.85 18.45
N THR A 222 -32.15 -6.88 17.95
CA THR A 222 -31.60 -8.22 17.80
C THR A 222 -31.24 -8.48 16.35
N TYR A 223 -30.02 -8.97 16.15
CA TYR A 223 -29.46 -9.28 14.86
C TYR A 223 -29.19 -10.77 14.73
N ILE A 224 -29.66 -11.38 13.64
CA ILE A 224 -29.56 -12.83 13.42
C ILE A 224 -28.72 -13.09 12.17
N LEU A 225 -27.54 -13.66 12.37
CA LEU A 225 -26.63 -14.09 11.32
C LEU A 225 -26.82 -15.59 11.08
N LEU A 226 -27.43 -15.90 9.95
CA LEU A 226 -27.67 -17.27 9.49
C LEU A 226 -26.41 -17.81 8.80
N PRO A 227 -26.05 -19.08 9.02
CA PRO A 227 -24.99 -19.72 8.26
C PRO A 227 -25.40 -19.79 6.78
N SER A 228 -24.51 -19.34 5.92
CA SER A 228 -24.71 -19.30 4.46
C SER A 228 -24.24 -20.60 3.81
N PRO A 229 -24.91 -21.08 2.74
CA PRO A 229 -24.44 -22.23 1.98
C PRO A 229 -23.12 -21.93 1.23
N PRO A 230 -22.36 -22.98 0.87
CA PRO A 230 -21.16 -22.84 0.05
C PRO A 230 -21.45 -22.02 -1.21
N GLY A 231 -20.49 -21.17 -1.60
CA GLY A 231 -20.61 -20.22 -2.70
C GLY A 231 -21.28 -18.89 -2.33
N THR A 232 -21.82 -18.76 -1.11
CA THR A 232 -22.43 -17.52 -0.64
C THR A 232 -21.83 -17.07 0.69
N PHE A 233 -22.10 -15.83 1.08
CA PHE A 233 -21.80 -15.30 2.40
C PHE A 233 -23.05 -14.63 2.98
N ALA A 234 -23.11 -14.53 4.30
CA ALA A 234 -24.20 -13.88 5.00
C ALA A 234 -23.96 -12.36 5.11
N ASP A 235 -24.83 -11.56 4.50
CA ASP A 235 -24.84 -10.09 4.57
C ASP A 235 -26.18 -9.58 5.09
N SER A 236 -26.15 -8.43 5.75
CA SER A 236 -27.31 -7.85 6.39
C SER A 236 -27.37 -6.33 6.33
N SER A 237 -26.65 -5.75 5.37
CA SER A 237 -26.68 -4.33 5.04
C SER A 237 -28.08 -3.68 5.06
N THR A 238 -29.14 -4.45 4.82
CA THR A 238 -30.53 -3.97 4.68
C THR A 238 -31.53 -4.53 5.70
N LYS A 239 -31.18 -5.50 6.56
CA LYS A 239 -32.13 -6.21 7.45
C LYS A 239 -31.50 -6.69 8.75
N LEU A 240 -32.31 -6.84 9.81
CA LEU A 240 -31.88 -7.44 11.08
C LEU A 240 -31.62 -8.95 11.01
N VAL A 241 -32.13 -9.63 9.98
CA VAL A 241 -31.81 -11.03 9.68
C VAL A 241 -30.97 -11.06 8.42
N SER A 242 -29.82 -11.72 8.48
CA SER A 242 -28.91 -11.79 7.34
C SER A 242 -29.53 -12.52 6.15
N SER A 243 -29.30 -11.98 4.97
CA SER A 243 -29.54 -12.60 3.66
C SER A 243 -28.27 -13.23 3.10
N PHE A 244 -28.41 -14.09 2.09
CA PHE A 244 -27.29 -14.72 1.42
C PHE A 244 -26.97 -14.02 0.12
N LEU A 245 -25.72 -13.58 -0.04
CA LEU A 245 -25.21 -13.00 -1.27
C LEU A 245 -24.16 -13.94 -1.87
N PRO A 246 -24.12 -14.11 -3.21
CA PRO A 246 -23.10 -14.93 -3.85
C PRO A 246 -21.72 -14.30 -3.68
N CYS A 247 -20.71 -15.15 -3.52
CA CYS A 247 -19.31 -14.72 -3.59
C CYS A 247 -19.05 -14.06 -4.94
N ILE A 248 -18.37 -12.91 -4.93
CA ILE A 248 -17.94 -12.23 -6.15
C ILE A 248 -16.83 -13.02 -6.84
N GLY A 249 -16.56 -12.71 -8.11
CA GLY A 249 -15.43 -13.31 -8.82
C GLY A 249 -14.11 -13.11 -8.07
N GLY A 250 -13.22 -14.11 -8.15
CA GLY A 250 -11.95 -14.11 -7.41
C GLY A 250 -12.08 -14.43 -5.93
N SER A 251 -13.29 -14.71 -5.45
CA SER A 251 -13.55 -15.19 -4.09
C SER A 251 -14.39 -16.46 -4.09
N TYR A 252 -14.30 -17.22 -3.01
CA TYR A 252 -15.03 -18.48 -2.85
C TYR A 252 -15.42 -18.70 -1.39
N ASN A 253 -16.43 -19.54 -1.18
CA ASN A 253 -16.75 -20.08 0.14
C ASN A 253 -17.05 -21.58 0.02
N SER A 254 -16.23 -22.42 0.63
CA SER A 254 -16.38 -23.88 0.57
C SER A 254 -17.21 -24.47 1.72
N GLN A 255 -17.59 -23.66 2.71
CA GLN A 255 -18.18 -24.14 3.96
C GLN A 255 -19.59 -23.60 4.14
N TYR A 256 -20.41 -24.40 4.84
CA TYR A 256 -21.69 -23.94 5.37
C TYR A 256 -21.45 -23.27 6.72
N ASP A 257 -21.20 -21.96 6.72
CA ASP A 257 -20.93 -21.18 7.93
C ASP A 257 -21.27 -19.70 7.74
N ILE A 258 -21.03 -18.88 8.77
CA ILE A 258 -21.29 -17.43 8.75
C ILE A 258 -20.12 -16.61 8.21
N GLN A 259 -19.13 -17.24 7.57
CA GLN A 259 -17.88 -16.56 7.22
C GLN A 259 -18.01 -15.75 5.94
N PRO A 260 -17.18 -14.72 5.76
CA PRO A 260 -17.08 -14.02 4.49
C PRO A 260 -16.44 -14.92 3.43
N CYS A 261 -16.62 -14.56 2.15
CA CYS A 261 -15.94 -15.23 1.06
C CYS A 261 -14.43 -14.99 1.14
N SER A 262 -13.66 -16.06 1.05
CA SER A 262 -12.19 -16.00 1.03
C SER A 262 -11.70 -15.66 -0.37
N LEU A 263 -10.62 -14.90 -0.48
CA LEU A 263 -9.97 -14.64 -1.77
C LEU A 263 -9.34 -15.92 -2.31
N CYS A 264 -9.41 -16.12 -3.63
CA CYS A 264 -8.70 -17.21 -4.29
C CYS A 264 -7.19 -17.09 -4.06
N PRO A 265 -6.49 -18.17 -3.66
CA PRO A 265 -5.05 -18.14 -3.48
C PRO A 265 -4.33 -17.83 -4.80
N GLN A 266 -3.08 -17.35 -4.69
CA GLN A 266 -2.24 -17.10 -5.86
C GLN A 266 -2.12 -18.36 -6.75
N GLY A 267 -2.17 -18.17 -8.07
CA GLY A 267 -2.17 -19.27 -9.04
C GLY A 267 -3.54 -19.94 -9.23
N SER A 268 -4.62 -19.38 -8.67
CA SER A 268 -5.99 -19.86 -8.87
C SER A 268 -6.95 -18.71 -9.14
N SER A 269 -8.09 -19.01 -9.77
CA SER A 269 -9.13 -18.02 -10.09
C SER A 269 -10.54 -18.63 -10.05
N THR A 270 -11.55 -17.79 -10.27
CA THR A 270 -12.95 -18.23 -10.48
C THR A 270 -13.40 -18.20 -11.95
N ASN A 271 -12.50 -17.89 -12.89
CA ASN A 271 -12.84 -17.71 -14.31
C ASN A 271 -14.03 -16.76 -14.55
N GLY A 272 -14.10 -15.67 -13.79
CA GLY A 272 -15.16 -14.65 -13.86
C GLY A 272 -16.49 -15.09 -13.26
N SER A 273 -16.58 -16.32 -12.75
CA SER A 273 -17.83 -16.85 -12.17
C SER A 273 -18.03 -16.33 -10.75
N THR A 274 -19.28 -16.03 -10.42
CA THR A 274 -19.74 -15.74 -9.06
C THR A 274 -20.24 -17.03 -8.40
N GLY A 275 -20.43 -16.99 -7.08
CA GLY A 275 -21.02 -18.10 -6.34
C GLY A 275 -20.12 -19.33 -6.19
N GLN A 276 -18.80 -19.19 -6.34
CA GLN A 276 -17.90 -20.34 -6.39
C GLN A 276 -17.67 -20.96 -5.01
N THR A 277 -17.68 -22.30 -4.97
CA THR A 277 -17.35 -23.08 -3.76
C THR A 277 -15.86 -23.38 -3.65
N SER A 278 -15.11 -23.22 -4.73
CA SER A 278 -13.68 -23.51 -4.83
C SER A 278 -13.05 -22.73 -5.98
N CYS A 279 -11.75 -22.47 -5.90
CA CYS A 279 -10.98 -21.85 -6.99
C CYS A 279 -10.41 -22.91 -7.92
N VAL A 280 -10.28 -22.58 -9.20
CA VAL A 280 -9.66 -23.42 -10.23
C VAL A 280 -8.23 -22.96 -10.43
N SER A 281 -7.29 -23.90 -10.56
CA SER A 281 -5.90 -23.58 -10.87
C SER A 281 -5.79 -22.90 -12.23
N CYS A 282 -4.96 -21.86 -12.29
CA CYS A 282 -4.64 -21.19 -13.55
C CYS A 282 -3.62 -21.98 -14.37
N GLU A 283 -3.52 -21.66 -15.65
CA GLU A 283 -2.47 -22.20 -16.52
C GLU A 283 -1.08 -21.75 -16.05
N SER A 284 -0.05 -22.56 -16.35
CA SER A 284 1.33 -22.37 -15.86
C SER A 284 1.97 -21.02 -16.25
N ASP A 285 1.46 -20.43 -17.32
CA ASP A 285 1.94 -19.23 -18.00
C ASP A 285 0.94 -18.07 -17.90
N ALA A 286 -0.09 -18.19 -17.05
CA ALA A 286 -1.09 -17.18 -16.79
C ALA A 286 -0.80 -16.34 -15.54
N PHE A 287 -1.20 -15.06 -15.57
CA PHE A 287 -1.08 -14.13 -14.46
C PHE A 287 -2.29 -14.23 -13.51
N CYS A 288 -2.10 -14.95 -12.40
CA CYS A 288 -3.11 -15.16 -11.36
C CYS A 288 -2.64 -14.69 -9.97
N PRO A 289 -2.81 -13.40 -9.67
CA PRO A 289 -2.55 -12.86 -8.34
C PRO A 289 -3.60 -13.32 -7.32
N LEU A 290 -3.38 -13.00 -6.04
CA LEU A 290 -4.35 -13.26 -4.98
C LEU A 290 -5.70 -12.59 -5.31
N GLY A 291 -6.79 -13.35 -5.18
CA GLY A 291 -8.13 -12.87 -5.50
C GLY A 291 -8.38 -12.67 -6.99
N SER A 292 -7.65 -13.40 -7.85
CA SER A 292 -7.84 -13.35 -9.30
C SER A 292 -9.25 -13.78 -9.69
N ALA A 293 -10.02 -12.87 -10.27
CA ALA A 293 -11.31 -13.22 -10.85
C ALA A 293 -11.12 -13.91 -12.21
N PHE A 294 -10.12 -13.49 -12.99
CA PHE A 294 -9.92 -13.95 -14.37
C PHE A 294 -8.60 -14.71 -14.50
N GLY A 295 -8.68 -16.03 -14.76
CA GLY A 295 -7.55 -16.95 -14.61
C GLY A 295 -6.55 -17.07 -15.76
N ASN A 296 -6.90 -16.58 -16.95
CA ASN A 296 -6.12 -16.85 -18.16
C ASN A 296 -5.65 -15.56 -18.85
N ILE A 297 -5.15 -14.59 -18.06
CA ILE A 297 -4.40 -13.48 -18.65
C ILE A 297 -3.01 -14.01 -18.98
N SER A 298 -2.77 -14.37 -20.24
CA SER A 298 -1.48 -14.94 -20.66
C SER A 298 -0.34 -13.98 -20.34
N SER A 299 0.79 -14.50 -19.87
CA SER A 299 2.03 -13.72 -19.65
C SER A 299 2.53 -13.04 -20.94
N SER A 300 2.15 -13.58 -22.10
CA SER A 300 2.38 -13.01 -23.43
C SER A 300 1.37 -11.93 -23.85
N SER A 301 0.32 -11.69 -23.06
CA SER A 301 -0.68 -10.69 -23.37
C SER A 301 -0.03 -9.31 -23.41
N LEU A 302 -0.48 -8.48 -24.36
CA LEU A 302 0.02 -7.12 -24.57
C LEU A 302 -0.15 -6.23 -23.32
N LEU A 303 -1.03 -6.65 -22.39
CA LEU A 303 -1.25 -6.03 -21.09
C LEU A 303 -0.04 -6.19 -20.15
N LEU A 304 0.64 -7.35 -20.17
CA LEU A 304 1.75 -7.70 -19.29
C LEU A 304 3.13 -7.53 -19.94
N THR A 305 3.20 -7.42 -21.28
CA THR A 305 4.46 -7.12 -21.97
C THR A 305 4.92 -5.71 -21.62
N SER A 306 6.19 -5.55 -21.24
CA SER A 306 6.79 -4.23 -21.09
C SER A 306 6.73 -3.51 -22.44
N VAL A 307 5.92 -2.46 -22.53
CA VAL A 307 5.94 -1.60 -23.72
C VAL A 307 7.27 -0.85 -23.69
N ASN A 308 8.15 -1.23 -24.61
CA ASN A 308 9.36 -0.47 -24.88
C ASN A 308 8.92 0.93 -25.30
N GLN A 309 9.43 1.92 -24.59
CA GLN A 309 9.21 3.33 -24.93
C GLN A 309 9.58 3.52 -26.41
N ALA A 310 8.61 3.88 -27.25
CA ALA A 310 8.81 3.99 -28.71
C ALA A 310 9.99 4.92 -29.05
N ARG A 311 10.23 5.92 -28.19
CA ARG A 311 11.48 6.66 -28.07
C ARG A 311 11.72 7.00 -26.60
N ALA A 312 12.91 6.71 -26.09
CA ALA A 312 13.34 7.37 -24.86
C ALA A 312 13.27 8.88 -25.11
N TYR A 313 12.49 9.60 -24.29
CA TYR A 313 12.69 11.05 -24.20
C TYR A 313 14.19 11.25 -23.96
N PRO A 314 14.89 12.06 -24.78
CA PRO A 314 16.30 12.28 -24.55
C PRO A 314 16.44 12.78 -23.12
N LEU A 315 17.31 12.16 -22.33
CA LEU A 315 17.58 12.61 -20.97
C LEU A 315 17.88 14.11 -21.04
N SER A 316 17.13 14.94 -20.35
CA SER A 316 17.46 16.37 -20.25
C SER A 316 18.84 16.50 -19.61
N PRO A 317 19.65 17.49 -19.99
CA PRO A 317 20.93 17.72 -19.34
C PRO A 317 20.67 18.06 -17.86
N LYS A 318 21.65 17.75 -17.00
CA LYS A 318 21.53 18.01 -15.56
C LYS A 318 21.35 19.49 -15.24
N SER A 319 21.71 20.37 -16.18
CA SER A 319 21.54 21.81 -16.06
C SER A 319 20.41 22.31 -16.94
N VAL A 320 19.52 23.11 -16.33
CA VAL A 320 18.43 23.84 -17.01
C VAL A 320 18.82 25.28 -17.38
N ARG A 321 20.06 25.71 -17.10
CA ARG A 321 20.55 27.05 -17.47
C ARG A 321 21.20 27.03 -18.84
N PHE A 322 20.77 27.93 -19.73
CA PHE A 322 21.29 28.00 -21.10
C PHE A 322 22.81 28.17 -21.16
N ASP A 323 23.38 29.02 -20.31
CA ASP A 323 24.83 29.27 -20.29
C ASP A 323 25.61 28.00 -19.99
N ASN A 324 25.10 27.16 -19.09
CA ASN A 324 25.73 25.87 -18.77
C ASN A 324 25.58 24.87 -19.93
N ILE A 325 24.44 24.85 -20.62
CA ILE A 325 24.19 24.00 -21.80
C ILE A 325 25.13 24.41 -22.95
N LEU A 326 25.30 25.71 -23.15
CA LEU A 326 26.23 26.30 -24.11
C LEU A 326 27.68 25.92 -23.77
N MET A 327 28.08 26.08 -22.51
CA MET A 327 29.42 25.69 -22.02
C MET A 327 29.66 24.18 -22.14
N GLU A 328 28.67 23.36 -21.83
CA GLU A 328 28.74 21.90 -21.97
C GLU A 328 28.95 21.51 -23.42
N ASN A 329 28.23 22.13 -24.37
CA ASN A 329 28.43 21.86 -25.79
C ASN A 329 29.77 22.38 -26.34
N MET A 330 30.28 23.51 -25.82
CA MET A 330 31.53 24.10 -26.29
C MET A 330 32.76 23.34 -25.80
N PHE A 331 32.78 22.92 -24.54
CA PHE A 331 34.00 22.49 -23.86
C PHE A 331 34.04 21.00 -23.48
N VAL A 332 32.91 20.29 -23.47
CA VAL A 332 32.90 18.87 -23.08
C VAL A 332 33.23 17.99 -24.29
N ILE A 333 34.47 17.54 -24.35
CA ILE A 333 34.92 16.45 -25.23
C ILE A 333 34.87 15.17 -24.39
N SER A 334 33.80 14.37 -24.51
CA SER A 334 33.75 13.08 -23.80
C SER A 334 34.70 12.09 -24.45
N ALA A 335 35.51 11.40 -23.64
CA ALA A 335 36.50 10.41 -24.09
C ALA A 335 35.86 9.20 -24.82
N SER A 336 34.54 9.03 -24.71
CA SER A 336 33.75 7.98 -25.38
C SER A 336 33.08 8.44 -26.68
N SER A 337 33.32 9.67 -27.14
CA SER A 337 32.64 10.21 -28.31
C SER A 337 33.32 9.80 -29.63
N SER A 338 32.51 9.48 -30.64
CA SER A 338 32.98 9.12 -31.99
C SER A 338 33.95 10.16 -32.57
N HIS A 339 34.86 9.79 -33.47
CA HIS A 339 35.83 10.73 -34.10
C HIS A 339 35.17 11.96 -34.74
N ARG A 340 33.92 11.83 -35.19
CA ARG A 340 33.09 12.92 -35.71
C ARG A 340 32.85 14.02 -34.67
N CYS A 341 32.85 13.66 -33.39
CA CYS A 341 32.52 14.56 -32.31
C CYS A 341 33.65 15.45 -31.83
N VAL A 342 34.87 14.91 -31.83
CA VAL A 342 36.07 15.71 -31.62
C VAL A 342 36.21 16.74 -32.75
N ALA A 343 35.94 16.34 -34.00
CA ALA A 343 36.01 17.23 -35.16
C ALA A 343 34.92 18.33 -35.20
N LEU A 344 33.80 18.14 -34.50
CA LEU A 344 32.71 19.13 -34.43
C LEU A 344 32.82 20.05 -33.21
N SER A 345 33.71 19.76 -32.24
CA SER A 345 33.86 20.56 -31.02
C SER A 345 34.51 21.92 -31.31
N PRO A 346 33.89 23.05 -30.92
CA PRO A 346 34.50 24.37 -31.02
C PRO A 346 35.82 24.48 -30.25
N PHE A 347 35.93 23.80 -29.10
CA PHE A 347 37.14 23.77 -28.30
C PHE A 347 38.30 23.09 -29.03
N PHE A 348 38.04 21.99 -29.74
CA PHE A 348 39.07 21.31 -30.55
C PHE A 348 39.66 22.23 -31.64
N TRP A 349 38.81 22.94 -32.36
CA TRP A 349 39.26 23.94 -33.36
C TRP A 349 40.00 25.12 -32.72
N SER A 350 39.57 25.57 -31.54
CA SER A 350 40.29 26.60 -30.79
C SER A 350 41.70 26.14 -30.38
N LEU A 351 41.87 24.87 -30.00
CA LEU A 351 43.17 24.28 -29.70
C LEU A 351 44.06 24.18 -30.95
N ILE A 352 43.49 23.82 -32.11
CA ILE A 352 44.23 23.82 -33.38
C ILE A 352 44.73 25.23 -33.71
N ILE A 353 43.86 26.24 -33.58
CA ILE A 353 44.23 27.65 -33.84
C ILE A 353 45.34 28.10 -32.89
N MET A 354 45.25 27.76 -31.60
CA MET A 354 46.28 28.04 -30.60
C MET A 354 47.61 27.33 -30.94
N ALA A 355 47.58 26.04 -31.30
CA ALA A 355 48.76 25.28 -31.66
C ALA A 355 49.44 25.84 -32.92
N LEU A 356 48.64 26.19 -33.94
CA LEU A 356 49.13 26.82 -35.17
C LEU A 356 49.72 28.21 -34.88
N GLY A 357 49.11 28.97 -33.98
CA GLY A 357 49.65 30.22 -33.46
C GLY A 357 51.01 30.05 -32.77
N ILE A 358 51.16 29.04 -31.90
CA ILE A 358 52.42 28.71 -31.23
C ILE A 358 53.49 28.32 -32.26
N VAL A 359 53.15 27.53 -33.28
CA VAL A 359 54.08 27.18 -34.37
C VAL A 359 54.55 28.42 -35.12
N ILE A 360 53.64 29.34 -35.46
CA ILE A 360 54.00 30.62 -36.11
C ILE A 360 54.95 31.42 -35.21
N VAL A 361 54.66 31.53 -33.92
CA VAL A 361 55.53 32.22 -32.96
C VAL A 361 56.91 31.56 -32.88
N PHE A 362 56.96 30.22 -32.83
CA PHE A 362 58.22 29.47 -32.80
C PHE A 362 59.05 29.70 -34.07
N VAL A 363 58.43 29.59 -35.25
CA VAL A 363 59.08 29.87 -36.55
C VAL A 363 59.62 31.30 -36.57
N MET A 364 58.87 32.26 -36.03
CA MET A 364 59.27 33.67 -35.97
C MET A 364 60.43 33.92 -34.99
N ILE A 365 60.47 33.21 -33.85
CA ILE A 365 61.58 33.27 -32.89
C ILE A 365 62.85 32.68 -33.51
N VAL A 366 62.75 31.52 -34.18
CA VAL A 366 63.86 30.91 -34.91
C VAL A 366 64.37 31.85 -36.00
N LEU A 367 63.47 32.45 -36.78
CA LEU A 367 63.82 33.44 -37.80
C LEU A 367 64.49 34.68 -37.19
N LYS A 368 64.11 35.12 -35.98
CA LYS A 368 64.75 36.22 -35.25
C LYS A 368 66.18 35.87 -34.81
N TYR A 369 66.43 34.63 -34.39
CA TYR A 369 67.78 34.14 -34.08
C TYR A 369 68.66 33.97 -35.33
N CYS A 370 68.07 33.66 -36.49
CA CYS A 370 68.77 33.52 -37.77
C CYS A 370 68.99 34.85 -38.54
N VAL A 371 68.69 36.01 -37.94
CA VAL A 371 68.86 37.36 -38.52
C VAL A 371 70.30 37.73 -38.98
N PRO A 372 71.42 37.21 -38.43
CA PRO A 372 72.74 37.59 -38.95
C PRO A 372 73.02 37.12 -40.39
N HIS A 373 72.19 36.24 -40.97
CA HIS A 373 72.32 35.81 -42.37
C HIS A 373 71.52 36.73 -43.32
N PRO A 374 72.11 37.22 -44.43
CA PRO A 374 71.47 38.22 -45.32
C PRO A 374 70.16 37.77 -45.98
N GLN A 375 69.97 36.46 -46.18
CA GLN A 375 68.71 35.89 -46.68
C GLN A 375 67.61 35.89 -45.60
N GLY A 376 67.94 35.60 -44.34
CA GLY A 376 66.98 35.59 -43.22
C GLY A 376 66.39 36.97 -42.93
N LYS A 377 67.19 38.04 -43.11
CA LYS A 377 66.74 39.44 -42.96
C LYS A 377 65.63 39.81 -43.96
N LYS A 378 65.72 39.32 -45.20
CA LYS A 378 64.74 39.60 -46.27
C LYS A 378 63.41 38.89 -46.00
N THR A 379 63.47 37.62 -45.58
CA THR A 379 62.28 36.81 -45.24
C THR A 379 61.60 37.33 -43.98
N HIS A 380 62.37 37.68 -42.94
CA HIS A 380 61.82 38.25 -41.70
C HIS A 380 61.11 39.59 -41.94
N GLN A 381 61.63 40.46 -42.82
CA GLN A 381 60.98 41.72 -43.16
C GLN A 381 59.69 41.54 -43.98
N GLN A 382 59.63 40.57 -44.89
CA GLN A 382 58.40 40.25 -45.63
C GLN A 382 57.31 39.72 -44.71
N ILE A 383 57.67 38.80 -43.82
CA ILE A 383 56.73 38.22 -42.87
C ILE A 383 56.28 39.27 -41.84
N LYS A 384 57.20 40.12 -41.34
CA LYS A 384 56.85 41.24 -40.44
C LYS A 384 55.86 42.21 -41.10
N ARG A 385 56.01 42.54 -42.40
CA ARG A 385 55.05 43.41 -43.11
C ARG A 385 53.65 42.79 -43.20
N PHE A 386 53.57 41.48 -43.42
CA PHE A 386 52.29 40.75 -43.46
C PHE A 386 51.60 40.75 -42.10
N PHE A 387 52.34 40.45 -41.03
CA PHE A 387 51.80 40.40 -39.67
C PHE A 387 51.70 41.75 -38.97
N VAL A 388 52.13 42.87 -39.56
CA VAL A 388 51.84 44.21 -39.02
C VAL A 388 50.38 44.60 -39.25
N HIS A 389 49.70 44.00 -40.24
CA HIS A 389 48.30 44.30 -40.57
C HIS A 389 47.29 43.45 -39.80
N ILE A 390 47.75 42.35 -39.22
CA ILE A 390 46.97 41.48 -38.36
C ILE A 390 47.54 41.76 -36.97
N ASP A 391 46.75 42.17 -35.98
CA ASP A 391 47.16 42.70 -34.67
C ASP A 391 47.98 41.73 -33.76
N LEU A 392 48.71 40.79 -34.35
CA LEU A 392 49.68 39.89 -33.74
C LEU A 392 51.03 40.56 -33.44
N VAL A 393 51.33 41.74 -34.01
CA VAL A 393 52.64 42.41 -33.89
C VAL A 393 52.48 43.80 -33.25
N GLY A 394 52.38 43.84 -31.93
CA GLY A 394 52.63 45.04 -31.13
C GLY A 394 54.12 45.22 -30.84
N GLU A 395 54.60 46.46 -30.75
CA GLU A 395 55.96 46.76 -30.30
C GLU A 395 56.18 46.23 -28.87
N GLY A 396 57.17 45.35 -28.71
CA GLY A 396 57.70 45.01 -27.39
C GLY A 396 57.29 43.65 -26.88
N GLU A 397 56.05 43.44 -26.45
CA GLU A 397 55.67 42.24 -25.67
C GLU A 397 54.19 41.89 -25.88
N LEU A 398 53.89 40.58 -25.91
CA LEU A 398 52.57 39.92 -25.97
C LEU A 398 51.97 39.54 -27.34
N TRP A 399 52.75 38.77 -28.11
CA TRP A 399 52.28 37.91 -29.23
C TRP A 399 51.12 36.96 -28.85
N ILE A 400 51.03 36.64 -27.56
CA ILE A 400 50.03 35.74 -26.99
C ILE A 400 48.63 36.36 -27.06
N GLY A 401 48.50 37.70 -26.91
CA GLY A 401 47.22 38.39 -26.86
C GLY A 401 46.42 38.29 -28.18
N GLY A 402 47.10 38.42 -29.32
CA GLY A 402 46.47 38.31 -30.64
C GLY A 402 45.96 36.90 -30.94
N ILE A 403 46.75 35.87 -30.62
CA ILE A 403 46.36 34.46 -30.80
C ILE A 403 45.17 34.11 -29.91
N VAL A 404 45.19 34.56 -28.66
CA VAL A 404 44.07 34.40 -27.72
C VAL A 404 42.82 35.11 -28.24
N SER A 405 42.96 36.31 -28.81
CA SER A 405 41.83 37.05 -29.39
C SER A 405 41.17 36.33 -30.57
N PHE A 406 41.97 35.71 -31.45
CA PHE A 406 41.45 34.87 -32.55
C PHE A 406 40.73 33.61 -32.03
N ALA A 407 41.27 32.96 -31.00
CA ALA A 407 40.62 31.81 -30.38
C ALA A 407 39.26 32.20 -29.73
N ILE A 408 39.21 33.35 -29.03
CA ILE A 408 37.98 33.89 -28.45
C ILE A 408 36.95 34.23 -29.53
N LEU A 409 37.37 34.89 -30.62
CA LEU A 409 36.48 35.23 -31.73
C LEU A 409 35.84 33.98 -32.35
N PHE A 410 36.64 32.93 -32.56
CA PHE A 410 36.14 31.66 -33.09
C PHE A 410 35.11 31.01 -32.15
N LEU A 411 35.36 31.04 -30.84
CA LEU A 411 34.40 30.55 -29.84
C LEU A 411 33.10 31.38 -29.85
N CYS A 412 33.19 32.71 -30.01
CA CYS A 412 32.02 33.59 -30.08
C CYS A 412 31.17 33.31 -31.33
N ILE A 413 31.80 33.11 -32.50
CA ILE A 413 31.07 32.75 -33.73
C ILE A 413 30.40 31.38 -33.57
N SER A 414 31.10 30.42 -32.97
CA SER A 414 30.55 29.09 -32.69
C SER A 414 29.38 29.18 -31.71
N ALA A 415 29.45 30.05 -30.70
CA ALA A 415 28.37 30.35 -29.76
C ALA A 415 27.12 30.87 -30.46
N TYR A 416 27.31 31.82 -31.38
CA TYR A 416 26.23 32.46 -32.12
C TYR A 416 25.53 31.46 -33.05
N VAL A 417 26.32 30.68 -33.81
CA VAL A 417 25.78 29.62 -34.68
C VAL A 417 25.07 28.55 -33.86
N PHE A 418 25.64 28.16 -32.71
CA PHE A 418 24.99 27.23 -31.79
C PHE A 418 23.62 27.75 -31.34
N SER A 419 23.58 28.98 -30.82
CA SER A 419 22.37 29.59 -30.27
C SER A 419 21.27 29.73 -31.32
N GLY A 420 21.62 30.17 -32.54
CA GLY A 420 20.66 30.34 -33.63
C GLY A 420 20.03 29.03 -34.13
N ALA A 421 20.83 27.97 -34.28
CA ALA A 421 20.30 26.68 -34.72
C ALA A 421 19.65 25.87 -33.59
N TYR A 422 20.00 26.14 -32.34
CA TYR A 422 19.26 25.64 -31.17
C TYR A 422 17.86 26.27 -31.09
N TYR A 423 17.77 27.60 -31.21
CA TYR A 423 16.50 28.34 -31.16
C TYR A 423 15.51 27.91 -32.24
N ARG A 424 15.96 27.74 -33.49
CA ARG A 424 15.09 27.34 -34.61
C ARG A 424 14.49 25.93 -34.50
N ARG A 425 14.94 25.10 -33.56
CA ARG A 425 14.50 23.72 -33.39
C ARG A 425 13.60 23.50 -32.19
N TYR A 426 13.35 24.55 -31.42
CA TYR A 426 12.39 24.51 -30.32
C TYR A 426 10.99 24.81 -30.86
N PRO A 427 9.94 24.01 -30.55
CA PRO A 427 9.95 22.77 -29.77
C PRO A 427 10.49 21.56 -30.56
N ILE A 428 11.24 20.67 -29.89
CA ILE A 428 11.97 19.55 -30.52
C ILE A 428 11.05 18.56 -31.24
N GLU A 429 9.80 18.49 -30.79
CA GLU A 429 8.71 17.66 -31.31
C GLU A 429 8.37 17.96 -32.77
N ASN A 430 8.61 19.19 -33.24
CA ASN A 430 8.38 19.59 -34.64
C ASN A 430 9.59 19.34 -35.55
N SER A 431 10.72 18.86 -35.01
CA SER A 431 11.96 18.71 -35.77
C SER A 431 12.10 17.30 -36.38
N SER A 432 11.67 17.15 -37.63
CA SER A 432 11.85 15.90 -38.40
C SER A 432 13.28 15.81 -38.97
N GLY A 433 14.22 15.18 -38.26
CA GLY A 433 15.57 14.94 -38.80
C GLY A 433 16.52 14.20 -37.86
N ASN A 434 17.59 13.63 -38.43
CA ASN A 434 18.69 13.04 -37.68
C ASN A 434 19.62 14.17 -37.18
N LEU A 435 19.49 14.54 -35.91
CA LEU A 435 19.86 15.87 -35.39
C LEU A 435 21.14 15.85 -34.54
N ALA A 436 22.29 15.57 -35.16
CA ALA A 436 23.58 15.76 -34.51
C ALA A 436 24.03 17.24 -34.62
N PHE A 437 23.50 18.10 -33.75
CA PHE A 437 23.96 19.50 -33.61
C PHE A 437 25.08 19.66 -32.58
N GLY A 438 25.13 18.73 -31.65
CA GLY A 438 26.16 18.59 -30.64
C GLY A 438 26.45 17.12 -30.42
N CYS A 439 27.51 16.84 -29.68
CA CYS A 439 27.99 15.49 -29.45
C CYS A 439 27.33 14.78 -28.28
N HIS A 440 26.60 15.54 -27.47
CA HIS A 440 25.85 15.02 -26.37
C HIS A 440 24.36 14.95 -26.74
N PRO A 441 23.75 13.75 -26.83
CA PRO A 441 22.35 13.59 -27.23
C PRO A 441 21.37 14.23 -26.24
N THR A 442 21.79 14.47 -24.99
CA THR A 442 20.98 15.11 -23.94
C THR A 442 20.70 16.59 -24.19
N LEU A 443 21.57 17.28 -24.94
CA LEU A 443 21.42 18.73 -25.19
C LEU A 443 20.17 19.04 -26.04
N THR A 444 19.68 18.04 -26.77
CA THR A 444 18.50 18.16 -27.63
C THR A 444 17.21 18.40 -26.82
N ASN A 445 17.14 17.94 -25.56
CA ASN A 445 15.94 18.05 -24.71
C ASN A 445 16.20 18.93 -23.48
N ALA A 446 17.01 19.98 -23.62
CA ALA A 446 17.32 20.87 -22.51
C ALA A 446 16.20 21.89 -22.30
N GLN A 447 15.71 21.97 -21.06
CA GLN A 447 14.75 23.00 -20.66
C GLN A 447 15.49 24.33 -20.46
N PHE A 448 14.90 25.43 -20.93
CA PHE A 448 15.39 26.76 -20.66
C PHE A 448 14.85 27.28 -19.33
N SER A 449 15.76 27.54 -18.39
CA SER A 449 15.63 28.69 -17.49
C SER A 449 16.71 29.68 -17.90
N SER A 450 16.31 30.83 -18.44
CA SER A 450 17.27 31.92 -18.61
C SER A 450 17.69 32.41 -17.22
N GLY A 451 18.89 32.98 -17.08
CA GLY A 451 19.26 33.72 -15.86
C GLY A 451 18.23 34.84 -15.53
N LEU A 452 17.50 35.31 -16.54
CA LEU A 452 16.37 36.25 -16.42
C LEU A 452 15.14 35.62 -15.72
N MET A 453 14.84 34.33 -15.91
CA MET A 453 13.79 33.62 -15.14
C MET A 453 14.13 33.52 -13.65
N SER A 454 15.42 33.36 -13.31
CA SER A 454 15.89 33.42 -11.92
C SER A 454 15.71 34.80 -11.29
N LEU A 455 15.48 35.84 -12.10
CA LEU A 455 15.36 37.22 -11.67
C LEU A 455 13.90 37.71 -11.58
N MET A 456 12.88 36.84 -11.74
CA MET A 456 11.46 37.24 -11.76
C MET A 456 11.18 38.41 -12.73
N ILE A 457 11.94 38.54 -13.81
CA ILE A 457 11.68 39.55 -14.83
C ILE A 457 10.56 38.99 -15.72
N PRO A 458 9.45 39.72 -15.94
CA PRO A 458 8.37 39.27 -16.80
C PRO A 458 8.91 38.91 -18.19
N PRO A 459 8.46 37.81 -18.81
CA PRO A 459 8.86 37.47 -20.17
C PRO A 459 8.47 38.61 -21.12
N ASN A 460 9.34 38.90 -22.08
CA ASN A 460 9.05 39.86 -23.13
C ASN A 460 7.94 39.31 -24.05
N ASP A 461 7.16 40.16 -24.71
CA ASP A 461 6.01 39.73 -25.53
C ASP A 461 6.38 38.70 -26.62
N ASP A 462 7.63 38.72 -27.09
CA ASP A 462 8.17 37.76 -28.07
C ASP A 462 8.46 36.36 -27.49
N GLU A 463 8.63 36.24 -26.17
CA GLU A 463 8.96 34.98 -25.47
C GLU A 463 7.74 34.32 -24.83
N LEU A 464 6.65 35.07 -24.60
CA LEU A 464 5.38 34.59 -24.06
C LEU A 464 4.85 33.34 -24.78
N PRO A 465 4.87 33.25 -26.13
CA PRO A 465 4.33 32.10 -26.85
C PRO A 465 5.06 30.79 -26.53
N ILE A 466 6.36 30.85 -26.20
CA ILE A 466 7.17 29.67 -25.86
C ILE A 466 6.79 29.17 -24.46
N PHE A 467 6.53 30.09 -23.52
CA PHE A 467 6.11 29.75 -22.16
C PHE A 467 4.67 29.25 -22.13
N GLU A 468 3.77 29.86 -22.91
CA GLU A 468 2.43 29.32 -23.14
C GLU A 468 2.50 27.93 -23.80
N LEU A 469 3.36 27.71 -24.79
CA LEU A 469 3.55 26.40 -25.43
C LEU A 469 4.02 25.31 -24.45
N LEU A 470 4.86 25.67 -23.48
CA LEU A 470 5.32 24.75 -22.44
C LEU A 470 4.22 24.49 -21.41
N ASP A 471 3.50 25.51 -20.95
CA ASP A 471 2.43 25.34 -19.97
C ASP A 471 1.15 24.72 -20.55
N THR A 472 0.96 24.77 -21.88
CA THR A 472 -0.21 24.20 -22.58
C THR A 472 -0.02 22.76 -23.07
N GLN A 473 1.12 22.11 -22.80
CA GLN A 473 1.30 20.71 -23.19
C GLN A 473 0.40 19.79 -22.35
N SER A 474 -0.72 19.35 -22.95
CA SER A 474 -1.61 18.40 -22.32
C SER A 474 -1.05 16.98 -22.46
N PHE A 475 -0.83 16.30 -21.33
CA PHE A 475 -0.50 14.88 -21.32
C PHE A 475 -1.75 14.07 -21.02
N THR A 476 -1.80 12.83 -21.51
CA THR A 476 -2.82 11.86 -21.11
C THR A 476 -2.17 10.78 -20.27
N LEU A 477 -2.64 10.61 -19.04
CA LEU A 477 -2.28 9.49 -18.18
C LEU A 477 -3.25 8.35 -18.45
N ASN A 478 -2.75 7.26 -19.00
CA ASN A 478 -3.47 6.00 -19.16
C ASN A 478 -3.13 5.06 -18.00
N ILE A 479 -4.14 4.51 -17.36
CA ILE A 479 -4.02 3.60 -16.22
C ILE A 479 -4.82 2.33 -16.54
N ASP A 480 -4.15 1.19 -16.52
CA ASP A 480 -4.80 -0.10 -16.64
C ASP A 480 -4.72 -0.83 -15.30
N PHE A 481 -5.86 -1.10 -14.69
CA PHE A 481 -5.99 -2.05 -13.59
C PHE A 481 -6.19 -3.44 -14.19
N VAL A 482 -5.28 -4.36 -13.88
CA VAL A 482 -5.24 -5.72 -14.45
C VAL A 482 -5.75 -6.72 -13.42
N ASN A 483 -6.56 -7.68 -13.88
CA ASN A 483 -7.23 -8.69 -13.07
C ASN A 483 -8.05 -8.06 -11.93
N THR A 484 -9.01 -7.22 -12.30
CA THR A 484 -9.88 -6.53 -11.36
C THR A 484 -11.36 -6.66 -11.74
N LEU A 485 -12.23 -6.48 -10.74
CA LEU A 485 -13.69 -6.40 -10.89
C LEU A 485 -14.22 -4.97 -10.73
N PHE A 486 -13.35 -3.97 -10.59
CA PHE A 486 -13.79 -2.58 -10.57
C PHE A 486 -14.41 -2.18 -11.92
N ALA A 487 -15.57 -1.55 -11.84
CA ALA A 487 -16.21 -0.89 -12.98
C ALA A 487 -15.79 0.58 -13.06
N CYS A 488 -16.02 1.20 -14.21
CA CYS A 488 -15.82 2.63 -14.46
C CYS A 488 -16.61 3.51 -13.47
N THR A 489 -17.76 3.04 -13.00
CA THR A 489 -18.57 3.73 -11.99
C THR A 489 -17.93 3.74 -10.60
N ASP A 490 -17.02 2.81 -10.35
CA ASP A 490 -16.40 2.60 -9.04
C ASP A 490 -15.15 3.47 -8.85
N VAL A 491 -14.72 4.16 -9.91
CA VAL A 491 -13.49 4.96 -9.92
C VAL A 491 -13.82 6.43 -10.00
N SER A 492 -13.23 7.20 -9.09
CA SER A 492 -13.21 8.65 -9.18
C SER A 492 -11.78 9.17 -9.06
N VAL A 493 -11.48 10.22 -9.82
CA VAL A 493 -10.16 10.84 -9.87
C VAL A 493 -10.26 12.24 -9.29
N THR A 494 -9.34 12.57 -8.39
CA THR A 494 -9.26 13.92 -7.81
C THR A 494 -7.85 14.45 -7.93
N GLN A 495 -7.73 15.70 -8.34
CA GLN A 495 -6.49 16.46 -8.30
C GLN A 495 -6.28 17.02 -6.89
N ILE A 496 -5.07 16.85 -6.37
CA ILE A 496 -4.59 17.46 -5.14
C ILE A 496 -3.60 18.55 -5.53
N LYS A 497 -3.99 19.81 -5.30
CA LYS A 497 -3.10 20.97 -5.38
C LYS A 497 -3.15 21.69 -4.03
N ASP A 498 -4.16 22.53 -3.84
CA ASP A 498 -4.49 23.20 -2.56
C ASP A 498 -5.86 22.75 -1.99
N LYS A 499 -6.74 22.26 -2.86
CA LYS A 499 -8.04 21.63 -2.56
C LYS A 499 -8.19 20.39 -3.42
N LYS A 500 -9.04 19.45 -2.96
CA LYS A 500 -9.42 18.28 -3.77
C LYS A 500 -10.40 18.72 -4.85
N LEU A 501 -9.97 18.68 -6.11
CA LEU A 501 -10.78 19.00 -7.27
C LEU A 501 -11.10 17.72 -8.04
N PRO A 502 -12.39 17.38 -8.29
CA PRO A 502 -12.72 16.23 -9.10
C PRO A 502 -12.22 16.44 -10.53
N MET A 503 -11.64 15.40 -11.11
CA MET A 503 -11.17 15.40 -12.49
C MET A 503 -12.04 14.47 -13.35
N PRO A 504 -12.46 14.91 -14.55
CA PRO A 504 -13.17 14.05 -15.46
C PRO A 504 -12.23 12.97 -16.03
N ILE A 505 -12.73 11.75 -16.09
CA ILE A 505 -12.08 10.65 -16.81
C ILE A 505 -12.45 10.82 -18.29
N SER A 506 -11.45 10.92 -19.17
CA SER A 506 -11.67 11.19 -20.59
C SER A 506 -12.18 9.97 -21.35
N SER A 507 -11.68 8.78 -20.99
CA SER A 507 -12.19 7.50 -21.46
C SER A 507 -12.02 6.44 -20.39
N CYS A 508 -13.01 5.55 -20.28
CA CYS A 508 -12.96 4.40 -19.41
C CYS A 508 -13.52 3.19 -20.15
N THR A 509 -12.76 2.09 -20.18
CA THR A 509 -13.17 0.85 -20.83
C THR A 509 -12.90 -0.34 -19.93
N GLU A 510 -13.88 -1.25 -19.88
CA GLU A 510 -13.82 -2.50 -19.14
C GLU A 510 -13.74 -3.65 -20.13
N SER A 511 -12.72 -4.51 -19.99
CA SER A 511 -12.62 -5.70 -20.83
C SER A 511 -11.92 -6.85 -20.10
N ASN A 512 -12.58 -8.01 -19.99
CA ASN A 512 -12.01 -9.27 -19.50
C ASN A 512 -11.10 -9.14 -18.27
N GLY A 513 -11.57 -8.43 -17.24
CA GLY A 513 -10.83 -8.22 -16.00
C GLY A 513 -9.75 -7.15 -16.06
N SER A 514 -9.75 -6.31 -17.09
CA SER A 514 -8.95 -5.10 -17.17
C SER A 514 -9.86 -3.87 -17.20
N LEU A 515 -9.50 -2.87 -16.40
CA LEU A 515 -10.14 -1.55 -16.37
C LEU A 515 -9.11 -0.53 -16.82
N SER A 516 -9.33 0.05 -18.00
CA SER A 516 -8.46 1.06 -18.61
C SER A 516 -9.09 2.43 -18.49
N LEU A 517 -8.33 3.39 -17.96
CA LEU A 517 -8.74 4.76 -17.68
C LEU A 517 -7.79 5.73 -18.34
N SER A 518 -8.29 6.79 -18.93
CA SER A 518 -7.50 7.90 -19.44
C SER A 518 -7.88 9.18 -18.71
N VAL A 519 -6.86 9.93 -18.29
CA VAL A 519 -7.01 11.17 -17.55
C VAL A 519 -6.15 12.24 -18.20
N LEU A 520 -6.76 13.36 -18.59
CA LEU A 520 -6.04 14.50 -19.15
C LEU A 520 -5.33 15.26 -18.04
N LEU A 521 -4.01 15.39 -18.13
CA LEU A 521 -3.19 16.16 -17.20
C LEU A 521 -3.02 17.60 -17.75
N PRO A 522 -3.58 18.60 -17.06
CA PRO A 522 -3.54 20.00 -17.53
C PRO A 522 -2.23 20.72 -17.19
N SER A 523 -1.30 20.10 -16.45
CA SER A 523 -0.07 20.76 -15.99
C SER A 523 1.01 19.76 -15.61
N HIS A 524 2.29 20.19 -15.69
CA HIS A 524 3.47 19.38 -15.39
C HIS A 524 3.64 18.97 -13.91
N GLY A 525 3.05 19.70 -12.96
CA GLY A 525 3.12 19.42 -11.53
C GLY A 525 1.74 19.10 -10.95
N ILE A 526 1.36 17.82 -10.95
CA ILE A 526 0.04 17.38 -10.49
C ILE A 526 0.14 16.18 -9.55
N HIS A 527 -0.59 16.23 -8.43
CA HIS A 527 -0.85 15.06 -7.59
C HIS A 527 -2.26 14.56 -7.85
N LEU A 528 -2.40 13.27 -8.11
CA LEU A 528 -3.68 12.63 -8.36
C LEU A 528 -4.00 11.64 -7.23
N GLN A 529 -5.25 11.64 -6.80
CA GLN A 529 -5.81 10.64 -5.91
C GLN A 529 -6.93 9.91 -6.64
N PHE A 530 -6.74 8.60 -6.82
CA PHE A 530 -7.74 7.67 -7.33
C PHE A 530 -8.48 7.06 -6.14
N LEU A 531 -9.80 7.21 -6.11
CA LEU A 531 -10.67 6.58 -5.15
C LEU A 531 -11.41 5.45 -5.86
N LEU A 532 -11.16 4.22 -5.41
CA LEU A 532 -11.79 3.01 -5.88
C LEU A 532 -12.79 2.55 -4.81
N VAL A 533 -14.07 2.46 -5.16
CA VAL A 533 -15.14 2.12 -4.23
C VAL A 533 -15.66 0.72 -4.55
N GLY A 534 -15.37 -0.25 -3.69
CA GLY A 534 -15.84 -1.62 -3.87
C GLY A 534 -15.00 -2.63 -3.11
N ILE A 535 -15.48 -3.88 -3.08
CA ILE A 535 -14.83 -4.99 -2.38
C ILE A 535 -14.03 -5.83 -3.39
N ASN A 536 -13.21 -5.16 -4.19
CA ASN A 536 -12.52 -5.78 -5.32
C ASN A 536 -11.01 -5.76 -5.11
N THR A 537 -10.34 -6.76 -5.69
CA THR A 537 -8.89 -6.85 -5.73
C THR A 537 -8.35 -6.22 -7.00
N ILE A 538 -7.08 -5.79 -6.93
CA ILE A 538 -6.32 -5.31 -8.08
C ILE A 538 -5.14 -6.25 -8.21
N GLY A 539 -5.09 -7.00 -9.30
CA GLY A 539 -4.00 -7.92 -9.57
C GLY A 539 -2.71 -7.21 -9.97
N GLY A 540 -2.82 -6.16 -10.78
CA GLY A 540 -1.69 -5.34 -11.21
C GLY A 540 -2.13 -3.95 -11.65
N ILE A 541 -1.19 -3.01 -11.66
CA ILE A 541 -1.41 -1.64 -12.13
C ILE A 541 -0.37 -1.34 -13.20
N ARG A 542 -0.84 -0.85 -14.35
CA ARG A 542 0.00 -0.34 -15.43
C ARG A 542 -0.30 1.14 -15.62
N LEU A 543 0.77 1.93 -15.74
CA LEU A 543 0.70 3.37 -15.94
C LEU A 543 1.45 3.73 -17.21
N ALA A 544 0.82 4.52 -18.07
CA ALA A 544 1.43 5.04 -19.29
C ALA A 544 1.12 6.53 -19.42
N LEU A 545 2.16 7.33 -19.68
CA LEU A 545 2.03 8.75 -19.95
C LEU A 545 2.20 8.99 -21.45
N GLN A 546 1.18 9.57 -22.08
CA GLN A 546 1.16 9.87 -23.49
C GLN A 546 1.16 11.39 -23.69
N GLY A 547 2.19 11.90 -24.38
CA GLY A 547 2.26 13.29 -24.81
C GLY A 547 1.89 13.46 -26.30
N PRO A 548 1.71 14.70 -26.77
CA PRO A 548 1.57 15.01 -28.18
C PRO A 548 2.91 14.78 -28.91
N GLY A 549 3.13 13.55 -29.38
CA GLY A 549 4.22 13.21 -30.29
C GLY A 549 3.62 12.47 -31.48
N THR A 550 3.88 12.97 -32.69
CA THR A 550 3.42 12.32 -33.93
C THR A 550 3.99 10.91 -34.05
N ALA A 551 3.11 9.97 -34.41
CA ALA A 551 3.46 8.61 -34.84
C ALA A 551 4.46 8.60 -36.00
#